data_AF-A0A147BBM1-F1
#
_entry.id   AF-A0A147BBM1-F1
#
_cell.length_a   1.000
_cell.length_b   1.000
_cell.length_c   1.000
_cell.angle_alpha   90.00
_cell.angle_beta   90.00
_cell.angle_gamma   90.00
#
_symmetry.space_group_name_H-M   'P 1'
#
loop_
_entity.id
_entity.type
_entity.pdbx_description
1 polymer ?
#
loop_
_entity_poly.entity_id
_entity_poly.type
_entity_poly.pdbx_seq_one_letter_code
_entity_poly.pdbx_strand_id
1 'polypeptide(L)'
;MHCYTISRKVEVVDWHRASGKNVSRTSRHFKIDRKRIREWDAKYDMLKHQDYGKQKLKRKLTEGGPVFSEELDDALFEYLQTQRDAGHAASNRLLAEEALRIAVNLNLGNFKASSQYIKRWKKRFGVTMRVSTNDSQKAPADCAEAVNAFRTRITSLRTSHAYTPYNIANM
;
A
#
# COMPACT_ATOMS: atom_id res chain seq x y z
N MET A 1 -5.49 6.49 28.04
CA MET A 1 -6.48 5.58 27.44
C MET A 1 -5.76 4.27 27.06
N HIS A 2 -5.92 3.18 27.83
CA HIS A 2 -5.28 1.89 27.47
C HIS A 2 -5.97 1.23 26.28
N CYS A 3 -5.16 0.78 25.32
CA CYS A 3 -5.59 0.24 24.04
C CYS A 3 -5.19 -1.25 23.97
N TYR A 4 -6.16 -2.17 23.98
CA TYR A 4 -5.90 -3.61 24.02
C TYR A 4 -6.01 -4.25 22.63
N THR A 5 -5.15 -5.23 22.35
CA THR A 5 -5.20 -6.05 21.14
C THR A 5 -6.42 -6.97 21.14
N ILE A 6 -6.84 -7.46 19.96
CA ILE A 6 -7.95 -8.43 19.82
C ILE A 6 -7.64 -9.67 20.63
N SER A 7 -6.43 -10.23 20.50
CA SER A 7 -5.99 -11.39 21.27
C SER A 7 -6.11 -11.19 22.79
N ARG A 8 -5.71 -10.02 23.31
CA ARG A 8 -5.85 -9.72 24.73
C ARG A 8 -7.32 -9.62 25.16
N LYS A 9 -8.20 -9.12 24.29
CA LYS A 9 -9.65 -9.05 24.60
C LYS A 9 -10.25 -10.46 24.62
N VAL A 10 -9.87 -11.33 23.67
CA VAL A 10 -10.31 -12.73 23.61
C VAL A 10 -9.86 -13.48 24.86
N GLU A 11 -8.59 -13.39 25.24
CA GLU A 11 -8.04 -14.00 26.45
C GLU A 11 -8.83 -13.62 27.72
N VAL A 12 -9.16 -12.33 27.86
CA VAL A 12 -9.93 -11.82 29.01
C VAL A 12 -11.35 -12.40 29.02
N VAL A 13 -12.01 -12.49 27.87
CA VAL A 13 -13.38 -13.02 27.77
C VAL A 13 -13.41 -14.53 27.93
N ASP A 14 -12.42 -15.26 27.41
CA ASP A 14 -12.27 -16.71 27.62
C ASP A 14 -12.17 -17.03 29.12
N TRP A 15 -11.28 -16.33 29.82
CA TRP A 15 -11.14 -16.46 31.26
C TRP A 15 -12.42 -16.07 32.01
N HIS A 16 -13.10 -15.01 31.56
CA HIS A 16 -14.36 -14.54 32.13
C HIS A 16 -15.45 -15.62 32.05
N ARG A 17 -15.59 -16.25 30.89
CA ARG A 17 -16.57 -17.32 30.65
C ARG A 17 -16.22 -18.59 31.41
N ALA A 18 -14.94 -18.98 31.45
CA ALA A 18 -14.45 -20.11 32.23
C ALA A 18 -14.63 -19.91 33.76
N SER A 19 -14.54 -18.67 34.24
CA SER A 19 -14.69 -18.31 35.66
C SER A 19 -16.15 -18.05 36.09
N GLY A 20 -17.14 -18.51 35.31
CA GLY A 20 -18.57 -18.38 35.65
C GLY A 20 -19.15 -16.97 35.44
N LYS A 21 -18.58 -16.18 34.52
CA LYS A 21 -19.06 -14.84 34.13
C LYS A 21 -19.10 -13.81 35.27
N ASN A 22 -18.21 -13.94 36.26
CA ASN A 22 -18.08 -12.94 37.33
C ASN A 22 -17.23 -11.73 36.89
N VAL A 23 -17.89 -10.64 36.49
CA VAL A 23 -17.22 -9.42 35.98
C VAL A 23 -16.30 -8.79 37.03
N SER A 24 -16.71 -8.77 38.31
CA SER A 24 -15.94 -8.14 39.40
C SER A 24 -14.65 -8.91 39.70
N ARG A 25 -14.67 -10.24 39.60
CA ARG A 25 -13.49 -11.09 39.74
C ARG A 25 -12.54 -10.91 38.54
N THR A 26 -13.10 -10.90 37.34
CA THR A 26 -12.35 -10.69 36.08
C THR A 26 -11.66 -9.32 36.06
N SER A 27 -12.38 -8.27 36.46
CA SER A 27 -11.86 -6.91 36.54
C SER A 27 -10.67 -6.80 37.48
N ARG A 28 -10.74 -7.43 38.66
CA ARG A 28 -9.62 -7.47 39.62
C ARG A 28 -8.43 -8.26 39.10
N HIS A 29 -8.68 -9.41 38.46
CA HIS A 29 -7.63 -10.27 37.93
C HIS A 29 -6.83 -9.59 36.81
N PHE A 30 -7.52 -9.00 35.84
CA PHE A 30 -6.87 -8.37 34.67
C PHE A 30 -6.59 -6.87 34.84
N LYS A 31 -7.06 -6.25 35.93
CA LYS A 31 -7.05 -4.78 36.15
C LYS A 31 -7.70 -4.02 34.98
N ILE A 32 -8.84 -4.51 34.52
CA ILE A 32 -9.63 -3.95 33.41
C ILE A 32 -10.97 -3.46 33.95
N ASP A 33 -11.44 -2.33 33.43
CA ASP A 33 -12.76 -1.79 33.76
C ASP A 33 -13.87 -2.82 33.45
N ARG A 34 -14.78 -3.01 34.40
CA ARG A 34 -15.96 -3.87 34.32
C ARG A 34 -16.79 -3.57 33.07
N LYS A 35 -16.91 -2.30 32.67
CA LYS A 35 -17.65 -1.90 31.45
C LYS A 35 -17.03 -2.53 30.20
N ARG A 36 -15.70 -2.51 30.07
CA ARG A 36 -14.98 -3.07 28.92
C ARG A 36 -15.17 -4.58 28.81
N ILE A 37 -15.14 -5.28 29.94
CA ILE A 37 -15.34 -6.73 29.98
C ILE A 37 -16.73 -7.09 29.43
N ARG A 38 -17.77 -6.36 29.84
CA ARG A 38 -19.15 -6.55 29.33
C ARG A 38 -19.25 -6.26 27.83
N GLU A 39 -18.64 -5.17 27.37
CA GLU A 39 -18.62 -4.80 25.95
C GLU A 39 -17.92 -5.85 25.07
N TRP A 40 -16.84 -6.45 25.58
CA TRP A 40 -16.12 -7.51 24.85
C TRP A 40 -16.86 -8.84 24.90
N ASP A 41 -17.48 -9.19 26.02
CA ASP A 41 -18.28 -10.42 26.12
C ASP A 41 -19.49 -10.39 25.17
N ALA A 42 -20.14 -9.23 25.03
CA ALA A 42 -21.21 -9.02 24.05
C ALA A 42 -20.75 -9.13 22.59
N LYS A 43 -19.45 -8.92 22.31
CA LYS A 43 -18.84 -9.00 20.97
C LYS A 43 -17.89 -10.18 20.81
N TYR A 44 -18.00 -11.17 21.68
CA TYR A 44 -17.02 -12.25 21.78
C TYR A 44 -16.89 -13.06 20.49
N ASP A 45 -18.00 -13.40 19.84
CA ASP A 45 -17.96 -14.23 18.63
C ASP A 45 -17.22 -13.51 17.49
N MET A 46 -17.42 -12.19 17.35
CA MET A 46 -16.66 -11.35 16.42
C MET A 46 -15.18 -11.26 16.80
N LEU A 47 -14.87 -11.10 18.10
CA LEU A 47 -13.49 -11.05 18.59
C LEU A 47 -12.76 -12.36 18.32
N LYS A 48 -13.42 -13.51 18.55
CA LYS A 48 -12.88 -14.84 18.33
C LYS A 48 -12.66 -15.12 16.84
N HIS A 49 -13.60 -14.72 16.00
CA HIS A 49 -13.43 -14.74 14.54
C HIS A 49 -12.29 -13.82 14.10
N GLN A 50 -11.91 -12.78 14.84
CA GLN A 50 -10.79 -11.91 14.42
C GLN A 50 -9.45 -12.26 15.10
N ASP A 51 -9.37 -13.36 15.86
CA ASP A 51 -8.18 -13.75 16.62
C ASP A 51 -7.19 -14.63 15.85
N TYR A 52 -7.14 -14.49 14.52
CA TYR A 52 -6.21 -15.23 13.67
C TYR A 52 -5.28 -14.30 12.88
N GLY A 53 -4.17 -14.87 12.40
CA GLY A 53 -3.22 -14.21 11.51
C GLY A 53 -2.70 -12.88 12.04
N LYS A 54 -2.69 -11.85 11.17
CA LYS A 54 -2.28 -10.47 11.50
C LYS A 54 -3.37 -9.69 12.26
N GLN A 55 -4.61 -10.18 12.23
CA GLN A 55 -5.79 -9.51 12.77
C GLN A 55 -5.78 -9.50 14.31
N LYS A 56 -5.26 -10.56 14.95
CA LYS A 56 -5.10 -10.67 16.42
C LYS A 56 -4.31 -9.54 17.08
N LEU A 57 -3.38 -8.92 16.35
CA LEU A 57 -2.56 -7.80 16.81
C LEU A 57 -3.27 -6.43 16.70
N LYS A 58 -4.39 -6.37 15.97
CA LYS A 58 -5.19 -5.14 15.84
C LYS A 58 -5.82 -4.79 17.18
N ARG A 59 -6.04 -3.50 17.42
CA ARG A 59 -6.60 -2.97 18.68
C ARG A 59 -8.06 -2.53 18.56
N LYS A 60 -8.59 -2.45 17.34
CA LYS A 60 -10.01 -2.17 17.02
C LYS A 60 -10.58 -3.37 16.25
N LEU A 61 -11.86 -3.70 16.48
CA LEU A 61 -12.58 -4.74 15.73
C LEU A 61 -12.81 -4.32 14.27
N THR A 62 -12.91 -3.01 14.02
CA THR A 62 -13.07 -2.44 12.69
C THR A 62 -11.75 -1.91 12.16
N GLU A 63 -11.53 -2.10 10.86
CA GLU A 63 -10.42 -1.56 10.10
C GLU A 63 -10.57 -0.05 9.91
N GLY A 64 -10.44 0.73 10.97
CA GLY A 64 -10.69 2.17 10.88
C GLY A 64 -12.16 2.50 10.62
N GLY A 65 -12.42 3.76 10.27
CA GLY A 65 -13.77 4.18 9.87
C GLY A 65 -14.21 3.47 8.59
N PRO A 66 -15.52 3.41 8.32
CA PRO A 66 -16.05 2.79 7.10
C PRO A 66 -15.29 3.28 5.87
N VAL A 67 -14.93 2.34 5.00
CA VAL A 67 -14.40 2.64 3.67
C VAL A 67 -15.58 3.11 2.82
N PHE A 68 -15.35 4.05 1.90
CA PHE A 68 -16.42 4.62 1.09
C PHE A 68 -17.05 3.55 0.18
N SER A 69 -16.23 2.73 -0.46
CA SER A 69 -16.61 1.54 -1.21
C SER A 69 -15.39 0.62 -1.30
N GLU A 70 -15.58 -0.67 -1.04
CA GLU A 70 -14.52 -1.69 -1.19
C GLU A 70 -14.21 -1.95 -2.67
N GLU A 71 -15.23 -1.99 -3.53
CA GLU A 71 -15.09 -2.16 -4.98
C GLU A 71 -14.22 -1.07 -5.62
N LEU A 72 -14.40 0.19 -5.19
CA LEU A 72 -13.58 1.30 -5.66
C LEU A 72 -12.13 1.16 -5.19
N ASP A 73 -11.94 0.77 -3.93
CA ASP A 73 -10.63 0.60 -3.31
C ASP A 73 -9.82 -0.50 -4.02
N ASP A 74 -10.48 -1.61 -4.38
CA ASP A 74 -9.89 -2.75 -5.11
C ASP A 74 -9.58 -2.41 -6.57
N ALA A 75 -10.52 -1.79 -7.30
CA ALA A 75 -10.29 -1.36 -8.68
C ALA A 75 -9.12 -0.35 -8.78
N LEU A 76 -9.00 0.55 -7.80
CA LEU A 76 -7.88 1.48 -7.73
C LEU A 76 -6.53 0.77 -7.47
N PHE A 77 -6.55 -0.35 -6.75
CA PHE A 77 -5.37 -1.16 -6.50
C PHE A 77 -4.92 -1.91 -7.76
N GLU A 78 -5.86 -2.49 -8.51
CA GLU A 78 -5.58 -3.12 -9.81
C GLU A 78 -4.96 -2.14 -10.81
N TYR A 79 -5.50 -0.92 -10.89
CA TYR A 79 -4.92 0.14 -11.70
C TYR A 79 -3.47 0.43 -11.29
N LEU A 80 -3.20 0.59 -9.99
CA LEU A 80 -1.84 0.85 -9.50
C LEU A 80 -0.90 -0.31 -9.85
N GLN A 81 -1.36 -1.56 -9.76
CA GLN A 81 -0.56 -2.72 -10.11
C GLN A 81 -0.21 -2.71 -11.60
N THR A 82 -1.18 -2.42 -12.47
CA THR A 82 -0.97 -2.27 -13.92
C THR A 82 0.07 -1.19 -14.24
N GLN A 83 0.00 -0.04 -13.56
CA GLN A 83 0.98 1.04 -13.74
C GLN A 83 2.39 0.61 -13.31
N ARG A 84 2.51 -0.15 -12.21
CA ARG A 84 3.79 -0.65 -11.72
C ARG A 84 4.40 -1.69 -12.65
N ASP A 85 3.58 -2.59 -13.17
CA ASP A 85 4.03 -3.62 -14.11
C ASP A 85 4.50 -3.01 -15.43
N ALA A 86 3.90 -1.87 -15.83
CA ALA A 86 4.35 -1.06 -16.96
C ALA A 86 5.59 -0.17 -16.66
N GLY A 87 6.07 -0.12 -15.41
CA GLY A 87 7.18 0.76 -15.00
C GLY A 87 6.79 2.24 -14.84
N HIS A 88 5.51 2.57 -14.82
CA HIS A 88 5.03 3.95 -14.71
C HIS A 88 4.89 4.41 -13.25
N ALA A 89 5.28 5.65 -12.99
CA ALA A 89 5.12 6.27 -11.68
C ALA A 89 3.70 6.80 -11.46
N ALA A 90 2.90 6.10 -10.65
CA ALA A 90 1.54 6.53 -10.30
C ALA A 90 1.54 7.56 -9.16
N SER A 91 1.61 8.87 -9.49
CA SER A 91 1.57 9.95 -8.49
C SER A 91 0.27 9.98 -7.67
N ASN A 92 0.26 10.68 -6.52
CA ASN A 92 -0.96 10.85 -5.72
C ASN A 92 -2.08 11.53 -6.50
N ARG A 93 -1.73 12.45 -7.40
CA ARG A 93 -2.68 13.15 -8.26
C ARG A 93 -3.34 12.17 -9.24
N LEU A 94 -2.54 11.34 -9.90
CA LEU A 94 -3.04 10.33 -10.83
C LEU A 94 -3.94 9.31 -10.12
N LEU A 95 -3.55 8.85 -8.93
CA LEU A 95 -4.40 7.97 -8.13
C LEU A 95 -5.72 8.63 -7.73
N ALA A 96 -5.72 9.93 -7.45
CA ALA A 96 -6.95 10.65 -7.11
C ALA A 96 -7.87 10.82 -8.33
N GLU A 97 -7.30 11.16 -9.49
CA GLU A 97 -8.05 11.27 -10.76
C GLU A 97 -8.66 9.92 -11.16
N GLU A 98 -7.88 8.85 -11.05
CA GLU A 98 -8.37 7.51 -11.35
C GLU A 98 -9.45 7.06 -10.38
N ALA A 99 -9.29 7.33 -9.07
CA ALA A 99 -10.32 7.03 -8.08
C ALA A 99 -11.64 7.75 -8.39
N LEU A 100 -11.60 8.99 -8.88
CA LEU A 100 -12.80 9.71 -9.32
C LEU A 100 -13.41 9.06 -10.56
N ARG A 101 -12.60 8.66 -11.54
CA ARG A 101 -13.06 7.97 -12.74
C ARG A 101 -13.77 6.66 -12.40
N ILE A 102 -13.17 5.85 -11.54
CA ILE A 102 -13.76 4.61 -11.03
C ILE A 102 -15.06 4.90 -10.28
N ALA A 103 -15.09 5.94 -9.44
CA ALA A 103 -16.32 6.31 -8.72
C ALA A 103 -17.47 6.67 -9.65
N VAL A 104 -17.19 7.41 -10.72
CA VAL A 104 -18.19 7.73 -11.76
C VAL A 104 -18.70 6.46 -12.42
N ASN A 105 -17.81 5.54 -12.80
CA ASN A 105 -18.18 4.27 -13.44
C ASN A 105 -19.01 3.36 -12.53
N LEU A 106 -18.75 3.38 -11.22
CA LEU A 106 -19.48 2.63 -10.21
C LEU A 106 -20.73 3.36 -9.69
N ASN A 107 -21.09 4.52 -10.26
CA ASN A 107 -22.20 5.38 -9.79
C ASN A 107 -22.10 5.76 -8.29
N LEU A 108 -20.87 5.91 -7.80
CA LEU A 108 -20.54 6.23 -6.41
C LEU A 108 -20.56 7.76 -6.19
N GLY A 109 -21.75 8.35 -6.30
CA GLY A 109 -22.04 9.80 -6.32
C GLY A 109 -21.07 10.71 -5.56
N ASN A 110 -21.36 11.04 -4.29
CA ASN A 110 -20.64 12.06 -3.49
C ASN A 110 -19.18 11.70 -3.11
N PHE A 111 -18.54 10.78 -3.83
CA PHE A 111 -17.17 10.39 -3.58
C PHE A 111 -16.21 11.57 -3.79
N LYS A 112 -15.24 11.68 -2.87
CA LYS A 112 -14.15 12.67 -2.96
C LYS A 112 -12.82 11.98 -2.77
N ALA A 113 -12.00 11.99 -3.83
CA ALA A 113 -10.62 11.51 -3.80
C ALA A 113 -9.68 12.50 -3.08
N SER A 114 -10.02 12.86 -1.83
CA SER A 114 -9.22 13.78 -1.03
C SER A 114 -7.81 13.22 -0.75
N SER A 115 -6.86 14.10 -0.46
CA SER A 115 -5.51 13.71 -0.04
C SER A 115 -5.52 12.74 1.16
N GLN A 116 -6.47 12.93 2.08
CA GLN A 116 -6.68 12.07 3.24
C GLN A 116 -7.24 10.70 2.87
N TYR A 117 -8.14 10.63 1.87
CA TYR A 117 -8.63 9.36 1.33
C TYR A 117 -7.46 8.56 0.75
N ILE A 118 -6.65 9.15 -0.14
CA ILE A 118 -5.48 8.49 -0.76
C ILE A 118 -4.48 8.03 0.31
N LYS A 119 -4.21 8.86 1.32
CA LYS A 119 -3.33 8.50 2.45
C LYS A 119 -3.84 7.27 3.21
N ARG A 120 -5.15 7.20 3.47
CA ARG A 120 -5.78 6.08 4.18
C ARG A 120 -5.83 4.82 3.31
N TRP A 121 -6.20 4.95 2.04
CA TRP A 121 -6.19 3.88 1.05
C TRP A 121 -4.80 3.23 0.97
N LYS A 122 -3.74 4.02 0.82
CA LYS A 122 -2.36 3.51 0.83
C LYS A 122 -2.02 2.72 2.08
N LYS A 123 -2.45 3.21 3.25
CA LYS A 123 -2.23 2.52 4.52
C LYS A 123 -2.99 1.20 4.59
N ARG A 124 -4.19 1.11 4.02
CA ARG A 124 -4.99 -0.14 3.96
C ARG A 124 -4.29 -1.19 3.09
N PHE A 125 -3.90 -0.81 1.87
CA PHE A 125 -3.28 -1.71 0.90
C PHE A 125 -1.76 -1.88 1.06
N GLY A 126 -1.15 -1.29 2.10
CA GLY A 126 0.30 -1.35 2.29
C GLY A 126 1.11 -0.70 1.15
N VAL A 127 0.50 0.21 0.40
CA VAL A 127 1.09 0.87 -0.75
C VAL A 127 2.02 1.99 -0.29
N THR A 128 3.32 1.81 -0.49
CA THR A 128 4.28 2.90 -0.45
C THR A 128 4.49 3.48 -1.84
N MET A 129 4.55 4.81 -1.93
CA MET A 129 5.12 5.47 -3.10
C MET A 129 6.61 5.22 -3.06
N ARG A 130 7.08 4.21 -3.79
CA ARG A 130 8.51 4.18 -4.11
C ARG A 130 8.74 5.42 -4.96
N VAL A 131 9.69 6.26 -4.54
CA VAL A 131 10.23 7.28 -5.44
C VAL A 131 10.79 6.50 -6.61
N SER A 132 10.14 6.58 -7.77
CA SER A 132 10.74 6.04 -8.98
C SER A 132 11.95 6.91 -9.25
N THR A 133 13.15 6.34 -9.10
CA THR A 133 14.23 6.66 -10.03
C THR A 133 13.62 6.49 -11.40
N ASN A 134 13.32 7.62 -12.05
CA ASN A 134 12.88 7.69 -13.44
C ASN A 134 13.56 6.53 -14.18
N ASP A 135 12.79 5.58 -14.70
CA ASP A 135 13.36 4.51 -15.53
C ASP A 135 14.21 5.26 -16.55
N SER A 136 15.53 5.09 -16.44
CA SER A 136 16.44 5.63 -17.43
C SER A 136 15.95 5.05 -18.74
N GLN A 137 15.72 5.90 -19.75
CA GLN A 137 15.17 5.49 -21.04
C GLN A 137 15.75 4.12 -21.41
N LYS A 138 14.90 3.10 -21.46
CA LYS A 138 15.35 1.77 -21.91
C LYS A 138 16.01 2.00 -23.26
N ALA A 139 17.24 1.52 -23.41
CA ALA A 139 17.95 1.64 -24.67
C ALA A 139 17.02 1.10 -25.78
N PRO A 140 16.74 1.89 -26.84
CA PRO A 140 15.98 1.41 -27.98
C PRO A 140 16.56 0.08 -28.48
N ALA A 141 15.72 -0.80 -29.03
CA ALA A 141 16.20 -2.09 -29.57
C ALA A 141 17.39 -1.90 -30.54
N ASP A 142 17.36 -0.80 -31.28
CA ASP A 142 18.36 -0.46 -32.31
C ASP A 142 19.57 0.31 -31.75
N CYS A 143 19.66 0.52 -30.43
CA CYS A 143 20.75 1.29 -29.82
C CYS A 143 22.12 0.64 -30.08
N ALA A 144 22.19 -0.69 -30.02
CA ALA A 144 23.41 -1.43 -30.33
C ALA A 144 23.84 -1.24 -31.80
N GLU A 145 22.88 -1.26 -32.72
CA GLU A 145 23.12 -1.06 -34.15
C GLU A 145 23.55 0.37 -34.45
N ALA A 146 22.87 1.37 -33.88
CA ALA A 146 23.23 2.78 -34.01
C ALA A 146 24.63 3.08 -33.46
N VAL A 147 25.01 2.49 -32.31
CA VAL A 147 26.36 2.61 -31.75
C VAL A 147 27.41 2.00 -32.67
N ASN A 148 27.13 0.84 -33.27
CA ASN A 148 28.04 0.19 -34.21
C ASN A 148 28.17 0.98 -35.52
N ALA A 149 27.07 1.52 -36.04
CA ALA A 149 27.06 2.38 -37.23
C ALA A 149 27.89 3.65 -36.98
N PHE A 150 27.72 4.30 -35.82
CA PHE A 150 28.50 5.46 -35.43
C PHE A 150 29.99 5.15 -35.30
N ARG A 151 30.36 4.08 -34.58
CA ARG A 151 31.76 3.64 -34.43
C ARG A 151 32.40 3.36 -35.78
N THR A 152 31.69 2.64 -36.66
CA THR A 152 32.16 2.33 -38.02
C THR A 152 32.38 3.61 -38.82
N ARG A 153 31.45 4.57 -38.73
CA ARG A 153 31.57 5.86 -39.42
C ARG A 153 32.76 6.67 -38.92
N ILE A 154 32.96 6.75 -37.60
CA ILE A 154 34.11 7.45 -37.01
C ILE A 154 35.43 6.78 -37.42
N THR A 155 35.54 5.45 -37.36
CA THR A 155 36.74 4.73 -37.80
C THR A 155 37.04 4.95 -39.28
N SER A 156 36.00 4.94 -40.14
CA SER A 156 36.13 5.24 -41.56
C SER A 156 36.68 6.65 -41.79
N LEU A 157 36.10 7.66 -41.12
CA LEU A 157 36.55 9.05 -41.21
C LEU A 157 37.97 9.25 -40.68
N ARG A 158 38.33 8.57 -39.59
CA ARG A 158 39.71 8.59 -39.06
C ARG A 158 40.72 8.07 -40.07
N THR A 159 40.35 7.01 -40.79
CA THR A 159 41.23 6.40 -41.79
C THR A 159 41.33 7.28 -43.04
N SER A 160 40.21 7.82 -43.53
CA SER A 160 40.19 8.65 -44.74
C SER A 160 40.93 9.98 -44.58
N HIS A 161 40.86 10.59 -43.40
CA HIS A 161 41.47 11.88 -43.10
C HIS A 161 42.77 11.78 -42.29
N ALA A 162 43.28 10.56 -42.06
CA ALA A 162 44.49 10.28 -41.29
C ALA A 162 44.53 10.96 -39.90
N TYR A 163 43.38 11.03 -39.21
CA TYR A 163 43.32 11.62 -37.88
C TYR A 163 44.05 10.74 -36.86
N THR A 164 45.14 11.25 -36.30
CA THR A 164 45.87 10.60 -35.22
C THR A 164 45.16 10.79 -33.88
N PRO A 165 45.41 9.94 -32.87
CA PRO A 165 44.87 10.15 -31.52
C PRO A 165 45.19 11.52 -30.93
N TYR A 166 46.33 12.11 -31.31
CA TYR A 166 46.74 13.47 -30.91
C TYR A 166 45.75 14.54 -31.39
N ASN A 167 45.18 14.38 -32.59
CA ASN A 167 44.21 15.31 -33.17
C ASN A 167 42.82 15.23 -32.50
N ILE A 168 42.56 14.17 -31.70
CA ILE A 168 41.28 13.90 -31.06
C ILE A 168 41.34 14.18 -29.55
N ALA A 169 42.49 13.91 -28.92
CA ALA A 169 42.68 14.02 -27.48
C ALA A 169 43.10 15.42 -26.99
N ASN A 170 43.48 16.33 -27.89
CA ASN A 170 43.73 17.74 -27.58
C ASN A 170 42.50 18.60 -27.91
N MET A 171 41.41 18.40 -27.16
CA MET A 171 40.36 19.41 -26.97
C MET A 171 40.31 19.82 -25.51
#